data_AF-A0A932TWA9-F1
#
_entry.id   AF-A0A932TWA9-F1
#
_cell.length_a   1.000
_cell.length_b   1.000
_cell.length_c   1.000
_cell.angle_alpha   90.00
_cell.angle_beta   90.00
_cell.angle_gamma   90.00
#
_symmetry.space_group_name_H-M   'P 1'
#
loop_
_entity.id
_entity.type
_entity.pdbx_description
1 polymer ?
#
loop_
_entity_poly.entity_id
_entity_poly.type
_entity_poly.pdbx_seq_one_letter_code
_entity_poly.pdbx_strand_id
1 'polypeptide(L)'
;MAIDMGPPPAGGTHGVVVIHGIGEPSKGETLAAVVNPIAEYLVEHGAAVRQAMEVTGGDAAEAVLDFAPPAGGGGKPQRWLFREAYWAPVFQPPTLKALFIWGLLHAGRQIRGIFNGLQDVANEQPDKGDPSIAYECAPVLATERRAHSFAARGLAEANADGIQVVKLPRLRQAAGTKAVKEAQISVGRVTKGGMTVMGLVMALASPVAAVLATAALMLGWFLLWLPALPGLPNLGRWLSTTMDAFFVRGLGDAYRFVEHTAWASAIRRVLEREVERLLDDKDVADVTIIAHSLGATVAYDALQANGMLGAFIAAQRGRRKKRITFVSVGAGLNRTWRLAKGAPVPGALRRFLRPVDREIAAPLPTKPDDVASGFRWVYLYARYDPVPAGPLDAEVWCSSGLDPMQLKHRRVINQDNPFSDHTTYWENRRLVAPRLAHAISGALPWPGLDLPKDWDGWGVSRQTTGTLALTAARGAIIALAGAHLIAMMVNGWWWAHVRDVTLALPKLKPVIQWFDHPLGLGLNLQAQVLWLLVAALTVAVAISLYRAISGLRQVLDDRARAARVNPL
;
A
#
# COMPACT_ATOMS: atom_id res chain seq x y z
N MET A 1 -10.67 -25.24 15.90
CA MET A 1 -9.99 -24.66 17.09
C MET A 1 -10.86 -23.52 17.59
N ALA A 2 -11.22 -23.47 18.88
CA ALA A 2 -12.02 -22.35 19.39
C ALA A 2 -11.19 -21.05 19.31
N ILE A 3 -11.80 -19.91 18.97
CA ILE A 3 -11.08 -18.63 18.98
C ILE A 3 -10.77 -18.27 20.43
N ASP A 4 -9.49 -18.24 20.78
CA ASP A 4 -9.04 -17.60 22.01
C ASP A 4 -9.01 -16.08 21.77
N MET A 5 -10.13 -15.41 22.05
CA MET A 5 -10.24 -13.95 21.96
C MET A 5 -9.57 -13.23 23.14
N GLY A 6 -8.86 -13.96 24.00
CA GLY A 6 -8.39 -13.48 25.29
C GLY A 6 -9.55 -13.16 26.24
N PRO A 7 -9.25 -12.90 27.52
CA PRO A 7 -10.26 -12.37 28.42
C PRO A 7 -10.72 -10.99 27.91
N PRO A 8 -12.04 -10.76 27.77
CA PRO A 8 -12.52 -9.42 27.44
C PRO A 8 -12.04 -8.43 28.52
N PRO A 9 -11.72 -7.18 28.17
CA PRO A 9 -11.60 -6.13 29.17
C PRO A 9 -12.91 -6.11 29.97
N ALA A 10 -12.81 -5.82 31.27
CA ALA A 10 -13.88 -6.04 32.24
C ALA A 10 -15.21 -5.34 31.85
N GLY A 11 -16.06 -6.04 31.10
CA GLY A 11 -17.50 -5.78 30.95
C GLY A 11 -17.94 -4.52 30.19
N GLY A 12 -17.13 -3.93 29.31
CA GLY A 12 -17.51 -2.72 28.56
C GLY A 12 -17.67 -2.92 27.05
N THR A 13 -18.23 -1.90 26.38
CA THR A 13 -18.29 -1.82 24.92
C THR A 13 -16.89 -1.50 24.38
N HIS A 14 -16.46 -2.16 23.30
CA HIS A 14 -15.28 -1.74 22.57
C HIS A 14 -15.66 -0.69 21.53
N GLY A 15 -15.04 0.49 21.61
CA GLY A 15 -15.19 1.52 20.58
C GLY A 15 -14.25 1.23 19.42
N VAL A 16 -14.74 1.26 18.18
CA VAL A 16 -13.92 1.08 16.99
C VAL A 16 -14.16 2.24 16.04
N VAL A 17 -13.10 2.94 15.64
CA VAL A 17 -13.16 3.93 14.56
C VAL A 17 -12.56 3.33 13.31
N VAL A 18 -13.34 3.28 12.23
CA VAL A 18 -12.87 2.88 10.91
C VAL A 18 -12.63 4.13 10.08
N ILE A 19 -11.45 4.24 9.49
CA ILE A 19 -11.12 5.35 8.59
C ILE A 19 -10.66 4.81 7.23
N HIS A 20 -11.32 5.32 6.20
CA HIS A 20 -11.12 4.84 4.83
C HIS A 20 -9.80 5.33 4.24
N GLY A 21 -9.42 4.71 3.12
CA GLY A 21 -8.30 5.16 2.32
C GLY A 21 -8.66 6.33 1.42
N ILE A 22 -7.83 6.54 0.42
CA ILE A 22 -8.07 7.48 -0.66
C ILE A 22 -9.40 7.17 -1.40
N GLY A 23 -10.10 8.22 -1.82
CA GLY A 23 -11.27 8.14 -2.70
C GLY A 23 -12.57 8.57 -2.03
N GLU A 24 -13.67 8.32 -2.73
CA GLU A 24 -15.01 8.73 -2.31
C GLU A 24 -15.90 7.49 -2.12
N PRO A 25 -15.61 6.61 -1.14
CA PRO A 25 -16.57 5.57 -0.80
C PRO A 25 -17.89 6.24 -0.40
N SER A 26 -19.00 5.55 -0.63
CA SER A 26 -20.27 6.01 -0.07
C SER A 26 -20.20 5.93 1.45
N LYS A 27 -20.85 6.86 2.15
CA LYS A 27 -20.95 6.82 3.62
C LYS A 27 -21.49 5.45 4.07
N GLY A 28 -20.78 4.78 4.97
CA GLY A 28 -21.08 3.44 5.48
C GLY A 28 -20.46 2.29 4.67
N GLU A 29 -19.96 2.54 3.46
CA GLU A 29 -19.40 1.48 2.60
C GLU A 29 -18.12 0.88 3.19
N THR A 30 -17.19 1.73 3.65
CA THR A 30 -15.96 1.26 4.30
C THR A 30 -16.28 0.52 5.59
N LEU A 31 -17.24 1.04 6.34
CA LEU A 31 -17.70 0.41 7.58
C LEU A 31 -18.22 -1.00 7.31
N ALA A 32 -19.09 -1.17 6.31
CA ALA A 32 -19.60 -2.47 5.91
C ALA A 32 -18.49 -3.41 5.43
N ALA A 33 -17.56 -2.89 4.62
CA ALA A 33 -16.43 -3.66 4.11
C ALA A 33 -15.54 -4.21 5.24
N VAL A 34 -15.37 -3.46 6.34
CA VAL A 34 -14.58 -3.91 7.50
C VAL A 34 -15.38 -4.81 8.44
N VAL A 35 -16.62 -4.44 8.77
CA VAL A 35 -17.42 -5.13 9.80
C VAL A 35 -17.92 -6.50 9.32
N ASN A 36 -18.36 -6.62 8.05
CA ASN A 36 -18.94 -7.88 7.56
C ASN A 36 -17.95 -9.06 7.60
N PRO A 37 -16.69 -8.94 7.10
CA PRO A 37 -15.72 -10.02 7.17
C PRO A 37 -15.34 -10.43 8.59
N ILE A 38 -15.36 -9.46 9.52
CA ILE A 38 -15.13 -9.74 10.95
C ILE A 38 -16.30 -10.52 11.55
N ALA A 39 -17.54 -10.11 11.26
CA ALA A 39 -18.75 -10.80 11.70
C ALA A 39 -18.79 -12.24 11.15
N GLU A 40 -18.51 -12.42 9.87
CA GLU A 40 -18.42 -13.73 9.22
C GLU A 40 -17.35 -14.60 9.85
N TYR A 41 -16.15 -14.06 10.11
CA TYR A 41 -15.09 -14.78 10.81
C TYR A 41 -15.55 -15.26 12.20
N LEU A 42 -16.25 -14.42 12.97
CA LEU A 42 -16.76 -14.81 14.28
C LEU A 42 -17.81 -15.93 14.18
N VAL A 43 -18.72 -15.85 13.21
CA VAL A 43 -19.73 -16.90 12.95
C VAL A 43 -19.09 -18.21 12.53
N GLU A 44 -18.12 -18.18 11.60
CA GLU A 44 -17.37 -19.36 11.14
C GLU A 44 -16.69 -20.13 12.28
N HIS A 45 -16.44 -19.44 13.40
CA HIS A 45 -15.82 -20.03 14.59
C HIS A 45 -16.81 -20.20 15.76
N GLY A 46 -18.10 -20.22 15.46
CA GLY A 46 -19.15 -20.63 16.39
C GLY A 46 -19.65 -19.54 17.33
N ALA A 47 -19.30 -18.27 17.12
CA ALA A 47 -19.91 -17.18 17.86
C ALA A 47 -21.34 -16.93 17.35
N ALA A 48 -22.27 -16.67 18.26
CA ALA A 48 -23.60 -16.16 17.90
C ALA A 48 -23.49 -14.64 17.72
N VAL A 49 -23.60 -14.17 16.48
CA VAL A 49 -23.39 -12.76 16.12
C VAL A 49 -24.73 -12.10 15.77
N ARG A 50 -25.01 -10.95 16.37
CA ARG A 50 -26.05 -10.01 15.97
C ARG A 50 -25.38 -8.74 15.48
N GLN A 51 -25.61 -8.44 14.21
CA GLN A 51 -25.10 -7.23 13.57
C GLN A 51 -26.24 -6.28 13.29
N ALA A 52 -26.05 -5.00 13.60
CA ALA A 52 -26.91 -3.91 13.17
C ALA A 52 -26.03 -2.81 12.55
N MET A 53 -26.45 -2.26 11.43
CA MET A 53 -25.74 -1.19 10.75
C MET A 53 -26.73 -0.09 10.42
N GLU A 54 -26.42 1.12 10.84
CA GLU A 54 -27.27 2.29 10.63
C GLU A 54 -26.43 3.41 10.04
N VAL A 55 -26.79 3.83 8.83
CA VAL A 55 -26.31 5.10 8.29
C VAL A 55 -27.19 6.19 8.89
N THR A 56 -26.84 6.63 10.08
CA THR A 56 -27.56 7.74 10.72
C THR A 56 -27.43 8.99 9.84
N GLY A 57 -28.47 9.83 9.82
CA GLY A 57 -28.45 11.11 9.11
C GLY A 57 -27.45 12.14 9.67
N GLY A 58 -26.71 11.79 10.73
CA GLY A 58 -25.62 12.60 11.29
C GLY A 58 -24.32 12.52 10.48
N ASP A 59 -23.20 12.93 11.07
CA ASP A 59 -21.91 13.04 10.36
C ASP A 59 -21.21 11.68 10.13
N ALA A 60 -21.48 10.66 10.94
CA ALA A 60 -20.80 9.35 10.90
C ALA A 60 -21.77 8.19 10.60
N ALA A 61 -21.30 7.14 9.93
CA ALA A 61 -22.02 5.87 9.86
C ALA A 61 -21.68 5.03 11.09
N GLU A 62 -22.63 4.25 11.59
CA GLU A 62 -22.46 3.44 12.80
C GLU A 62 -22.84 1.98 12.55
N ALA A 63 -22.12 1.07 13.20
CA ALA A 63 -22.45 -0.34 13.22
C ALA A 63 -22.22 -0.90 14.63
N VAL A 64 -23.08 -1.82 15.03
CA VAL A 64 -23.00 -2.52 16.30
C VAL A 64 -22.85 -4.00 16.01
N LEU A 65 -21.85 -4.62 16.64
CA LEU A 65 -21.64 -6.05 16.62
C LEU A 65 -21.75 -6.59 18.04
N ASP A 66 -22.88 -7.22 18.34
CA ASP A 66 -23.07 -7.96 19.58
C ASP A 66 -22.75 -9.44 19.29
N PHE A 67 -21.91 -10.08 20.09
CA PHE A 67 -21.67 -11.51 19.93
C PHE A 67 -21.44 -12.24 21.24
N ALA A 68 -21.90 -13.48 21.28
CA ALA A 68 -21.62 -14.41 22.36
C ALA A 68 -20.63 -15.47 21.86
N PRO A 69 -19.56 -15.77 22.62
CA PRO A 69 -18.65 -16.86 22.28
C PRO A 69 -19.39 -18.21 22.28
N PRO A 70 -18.82 -19.26 21.64
CA PRO A 70 -19.44 -20.58 21.57
C PRO A 70 -19.81 -21.12 22.96
N ALA A 71 -20.93 -21.85 23.05
CA ALA A 71 -21.35 -22.49 24.29
C ALA A 71 -20.21 -23.40 24.82
N GLY A 72 -19.79 -23.16 26.07
CA GLY A 72 -18.67 -23.87 26.71
C GLY A 72 -17.29 -23.19 26.58
N GLY A 73 -17.16 -22.12 25.79
CA GLY A 73 -15.90 -21.39 25.60
C GLY A 73 -15.48 -20.45 26.74
N GLY A 74 -16.27 -20.38 27.83
CA GLY A 74 -15.97 -19.56 29.03
C GLY A 74 -15.97 -18.04 28.86
N GLY A 75 -16.02 -17.53 27.62
CA GLY A 75 -16.04 -16.09 27.34
C GLY A 75 -17.37 -15.42 27.67
N LYS A 76 -17.32 -14.13 27.99
CA LYS A 76 -18.51 -13.28 28.17
C LYS A 76 -19.00 -12.75 26.81
N PRO A 77 -20.30 -12.46 26.65
CA PRO A 77 -20.79 -11.69 25.51
C PRO A 77 -20.03 -10.36 25.39
N GLN A 78 -19.74 -9.97 24.16
CA GLN A 78 -19.05 -8.73 23.83
C GLN A 78 -19.93 -7.86 22.93
N ARG A 79 -19.74 -6.54 23.04
CA ARG A 79 -20.38 -5.54 22.20
C ARG A 79 -19.31 -4.64 21.62
N TRP A 80 -19.28 -4.51 20.31
CA TRP A 80 -18.38 -3.62 19.58
C TRP A 80 -19.20 -2.53 18.89
N LEU A 81 -18.86 -1.27 19.15
CA LEU A 81 -19.47 -0.09 18.55
C LEU A 81 -18.50 0.48 17.52
N PHE A 82 -18.81 0.30 16.24
CA PHE A 82 -18.05 0.82 15.13
C PHE A 82 -18.61 2.16 14.67
N ARG A 83 -17.71 3.11 14.37
CA ARG A 83 -18.03 4.43 13.81
C ARG A 83 -17.10 4.72 12.64
N GLU A 84 -17.62 5.28 11.58
CA GLU A 84 -16.81 5.66 10.41
C GLU A 84 -16.36 7.12 10.48
N ALA A 85 -15.05 7.35 10.38
CA ALA A 85 -14.48 8.66 10.13
C ALA A 85 -14.49 8.95 8.62
N TYR A 86 -15.62 9.46 8.13
CA TYR A 86 -15.86 9.72 6.70
C TYR A 86 -15.47 11.15 6.31
N TRP A 87 -14.34 11.34 5.62
CA TRP A 87 -13.84 12.70 5.31
C TRP A 87 -14.19 13.21 3.91
N ALA A 88 -14.78 12.38 3.03
CA ALA A 88 -15.06 12.82 1.66
C ALA A 88 -15.84 14.16 1.57
N PRO A 89 -16.81 14.47 2.45
CA PRO A 89 -17.53 15.75 2.40
C PRO A 89 -16.66 16.98 2.71
N VAL A 90 -15.57 16.82 3.46
CA VAL A 90 -14.64 17.91 3.79
C VAL A 90 -13.47 17.98 2.83
N PHE A 91 -13.47 17.20 1.76
CA PHE A 91 -12.41 17.20 0.76
C PHE A 91 -12.84 17.97 -0.49
N GLN A 92 -11.99 18.91 -0.92
CA GLN A 92 -12.13 19.54 -2.23
C GLN A 92 -11.01 19.04 -3.15
N PRO A 93 -11.37 18.35 -4.25
CA PRO A 93 -10.37 17.86 -5.17
C PRO A 93 -9.49 18.99 -5.71
N PRO A 94 -8.17 18.80 -5.79
CA PRO A 94 -7.30 19.73 -6.48
C PRO A 94 -7.65 19.77 -7.98
N THR A 95 -7.23 20.84 -8.64
CA THR A 95 -7.34 20.87 -10.11
C THR A 95 -6.43 19.79 -10.70
N LEU A 96 -6.88 19.20 -11.81
CA LEU A 96 -6.13 18.20 -12.54
C LEU A 96 -4.72 18.73 -12.94
N LYS A 97 -4.60 20.02 -13.26
CA LYS A 97 -3.32 20.70 -13.52
C LYS A 97 -2.38 20.69 -12.30
N ALA A 98 -2.89 21.00 -11.11
CA ALA A 98 -2.09 20.99 -9.88
C ALA A 98 -1.58 19.57 -9.57
N LEU A 99 -2.45 18.57 -9.70
CA LEU A 99 -2.08 17.17 -9.54
C LEU A 99 -1.05 16.69 -10.55
N PHE A 100 -1.17 17.10 -11.81
CA PHE A 100 -0.22 16.74 -12.85
C PHE A 100 1.17 17.31 -12.57
N ILE A 101 1.26 18.61 -12.22
CA ILE A 101 2.53 19.25 -11.86
C ILE A 101 3.15 18.55 -10.65
N TRP A 102 2.36 18.27 -9.62
CA TRP A 102 2.80 17.54 -8.44
C TRP A 102 3.29 16.12 -8.80
N GLY A 103 2.50 15.40 -9.59
CA GLY A 103 2.83 14.08 -10.11
C GLY A 103 4.17 14.06 -10.83
N LEU A 104 4.42 15.03 -11.73
CA LEU A 104 5.70 15.17 -12.44
C LEU A 104 6.87 15.44 -11.49
N LEU A 105 6.70 16.34 -10.52
CA LEU A 105 7.75 16.68 -9.55
C LEU A 105 8.14 15.48 -8.66
N HIS A 106 7.21 14.56 -8.44
CA HIS A 106 7.42 13.39 -7.58
C HIS A 106 7.59 12.07 -8.35
N ALA A 107 7.36 12.03 -9.67
CA ALA A 107 7.31 10.80 -10.46
C ALA A 107 8.57 9.94 -10.27
N GLY A 108 9.76 10.56 -10.39
CA GLY A 108 11.04 9.86 -10.22
C GLY A 108 11.21 9.22 -8.84
N ARG A 109 10.70 9.86 -7.77
CA ARG A 109 10.75 9.30 -6.41
C ARG A 109 9.75 8.17 -6.23
N GLN A 110 8.56 8.32 -6.80
CA GLN A 110 7.52 7.29 -6.75
C GLN A 110 7.97 6.03 -7.46
N ILE A 111 8.52 6.19 -8.66
CA ILE A 111 9.07 5.10 -9.45
C ILE A 111 10.17 4.38 -8.64
N ARG A 112 11.15 5.11 -8.09
CA ARG A 112 12.20 4.53 -7.24
C ARG A 112 11.63 3.80 -6.02
N GLY A 113 10.61 4.35 -5.38
CA GLY A 113 9.97 3.73 -4.22
C GLY A 113 9.30 2.39 -4.53
N ILE A 114 8.60 2.31 -5.67
CA ILE A 114 8.00 1.07 -6.17
C ILE A 114 9.10 0.04 -6.49
N PHE A 115 10.21 0.47 -7.11
CA PHE A 115 11.34 -0.43 -7.38
C PHE A 115 11.94 -1.03 -6.13
N ASN A 116 12.21 -0.20 -5.12
CA ASN A 116 12.78 -0.68 -3.88
C ASN A 116 11.85 -1.72 -3.22
N GLY A 117 10.54 -1.45 -3.18
CA GLY A 117 9.56 -2.42 -2.67
C GLY A 117 9.53 -3.73 -3.46
N LEU A 118 9.52 -3.68 -4.79
CA LEU A 118 9.55 -4.89 -5.63
C LEU A 118 10.87 -5.66 -5.46
N GLN A 119 11.99 -4.95 -5.32
CA GLN A 119 13.30 -5.55 -5.08
C GLN A 119 13.36 -6.23 -3.72
N ASP A 120 12.79 -5.61 -2.68
CA ASP A 120 12.72 -6.20 -1.34
C ASP A 120 11.89 -7.48 -1.36
N VAL A 121 10.75 -7.49 -2.06
CA VAL A 121 9.93 -8.69 -2.26
C VAL A 121 10.67 -9.78 -3.05
N ALA A 122 11.45 -9.40 -4.07
CA ALA A 122 12.23 -10.35 -4.87
C ALA A 122 13.42 -10.94 -4.09
N ASN A 123 13.98 -10.17 -3.16
CA ASN A 123 15.11 -10.58 -2.32
C ASN A 123 14.69 -11.27 -1.01
N GLU A 124 13.39 -11.28 -0.71
CA GLU A 124 12.87 -11.81 0.53
C GLU A 124 13.07 -13.33 0.59
N GLN A 125 13.77 -13.80 1.63
CA GLN A 125 13.81 -15.23 1.93
C GLN A 125 12.48 -15.65 2.58
N PRO A 126 11.99 -16.89 2.34
CA PRO A 126 10.88 -17.44 3.09
C PRO A 126 11.13 -17.25 4.58
N ASP A 127 10.14 -16.72 5.31
CA ASP A 127 10.23 -16.35 6.73
C ASP A 127 11.02 -17.40 7.52
N LYS A 128 12.27 -17.07 7.91
CA LYS A 128 13.10 -17.95 8.75
C LYS A 128 12.73 -17.85 10.24
N GLY A 129 11.47 -17.54 10.52
CA GLY A 129 10.98 -17.07 11.82
C GLY A 129 11.30 -15.59 11.98
N ASP A 130 10.25 -14.77 12.18
CA ASP A 130 10.31 -13.34 12.50
C ASP A 130 11.41 -13.10 13.55
N PRO A 131 12.61 -12.65 13.17
CA PRO A 131 13.64 -12.34 14.13
C PRO A 131 13.35 -10.93 14.61
N SER A 132 12.14 -10.70 15.15
CA SER A 132 11.62 -9.45 15.73
C SER A 132 12.54 -8.30 15.39
N ILE A 133 12.47 -7.84 14.12
CA ILE A 133 13.53 -7.08 13.46
C ILE A 133 14.09 -6.08 14.46
N ALA A 134 15.31 -6.34 14.94
CA ALA A 134 16.02 -5.40 15.78
C ALA A 134 16.41 -4.25 14.86
N TYR A 135 15.44 -3.38 14.55
CA TYR A 135 15.70 -2.07 14.01
C TYR A 135 16.50 -1.36 15.10
N GLU A 136 17.82 -1.51 15.08
CA GLU A 136 18.69 -0.65 15.85
C GLU A 136 18.44 0.76 15.31
N CYS A 137 17.62 1.56 16.02
CA CYS A 137 17.46 2.99 15.77
C CYS A 137 18.76 3.78 16.02
N ALA A 138 19.83 3.09 16.41
CA ALA A 138 21.14 3.63 16.75
C ALA A 138 21.74 4.57 15.68
N PRO A 139 21.73 4.29 14.35
CA PRO A 139 22.37 5.17 13.38
C PRO A 139 21.55 6.44 13.08
N VAL A 140 20.21 6.38 13.10
CA VAL A 140 19.36 7.57 12.88
C VAL A 140 19.49 8.53 14.06
N LEU A 141 19.36 8.02 15.28
CA LEU A 141 19.54 8.80 16.50
C LEU A 141 20.98 9.30 16.68
N ALA A 142 22.00 8.59 16.18
CA ALA A 142 23.39 9.06 16.21
C ALA A 142 23.64 10.23 15.25
N THR A 143 22.91 10.30 14.13
CA THR A 143 23.04 11.37 13.14
C THR A 143 22.34 12.65 13.61
N GLU A 144 21.14 12.53 14.20
CA GLU A 144 20.46 13.64 14.86
C GLU A 144 21.20 14.10 16.11
N ARG A 145 21.70 13.18 16.96
CA ARG A 145 22.58 13.56 18.07
C ARG A 145 23.85 14.23 17.57
N ARG A 146 24.40 13.87 16.40
CA ARG A 146 25.53 14.62 15.80
C ARG A 146 25.12 16.02 15.39
N ALA A 147 23.98 16.22 14.73
CA ALA A 147 23.47 17.53 14.33
C ALA A 147 23.14 18.43 15.54
N HIS A 148 22.44 17.89 16.53
CA HIS A 148 22.18 18.59 17.80
C HIS A 148 23.46 18.77 18.62
N SER A 149 24.42 17.84 18.58
CA SER A 149 25.73 18.01 19.21
C SER A 149 26.64 18.97 18.46
N PHE A 150 26.39 19.31 17.19
CA PHE A 150 27.10 20.38 16.48
C PHE A 150 26.53 21.75 16.87
N ALA A 151 25.20 21.85 17.01
CA ALA A 151 24.54 23.02 17.59
C ALA A 151 24.91 23.21 19.08
N ALA A 152 25.06 22.12 19.84
CA ALA A 152 25.47 22.15 21.24
C ALA A 152 27.00 22.22 21.43
N ARG A 153 27.83 21.75 20.48
CA ARG A 153 29.30 21.94 20.50
C ARG A 153 29.73 23.38 20.20
N GLY A 154 28.87 24.18 19.55
CA GLY A 154 29.03 25.63 19.56
C GLY A 154 28.87 26.27 20.96
N LEU A 155 28.39 25.50 21.95
CA LEU A 155 28.17 25.92 23.33
C LEU A 155 28.98 25.11 24.37
N ALA A 156 29.71 24.08 23.96
CA ALA A 156 30.34 23.11 24.88
C ALA A 156 31.73 22.65 24.42
N GLU A 157 32.54 23.54 23.84
CA GLU A 157 34.00 23.41 23.91
C GLU A 157 34.50 23.96 25.26
N ALA A 158 34.16 23.23 26.31
CA ALA A 158 34.84 23.25 27.61
C ALA A 158 34.65 21.87 28.25
N ASN A 159 35.76 21.25 28.65
CA ASN A 159 35.91 19.97 29.37
C ASN A 159 35.92 18.65 28.56
N ALA A 160 37.14 18.26 28.19
CA ALA A 160 37.94 17.17 28.80
C ALA A 160 37.41 15.71 28.84
N ASP A 161 38.26 14.86 28.28
CA ASP A 161 38.78 13.57 28.77
C ASP A 161 37.93 12.28 28.76
N GLY A 162 38.27 11.42 27.79
CA GLY A 162 38.97 10.15 28.05
C GLY A 162 38.20 9.01 28.75
N ILE A 163 37.60 8.11 27.96
CA ILE A 163 37.21 6.76 28.45
C ILE A 163 37.54 5.69 27.38
N GLN A 164 38.29 4.65 27.79
CA GLN A 164 38.62 3.46 27.00
C GLN A 164 37.52 2.40 27.04
N VAL A 165 37.28 1.73 25.90
CA VAL A 165 36.30 0.64 25.75
C VAL A 165 36.98 -0.73 25.82
N VAL A 166 36.51 -1.59 26.73
CA VAL A 166 36.93 -2.99 26.91
C VAL A 166 36.26 -3.90 25.87
N LYS A 167 37.05 -4.76 25.21
CA LYS A 167 36.58 -5.80 24.26
C LYS A 167 36.19 -7.10 24.99
N LEU A 168 35.02 -7.66 24.68
CA LEU A 168 34.64 -9.02 25.07
C LEU A 168 34.97 -10.04 23.94
N PRO A 169 35.36 -11.29 24.27
CA PRO A 169 35.68 -12.31 23.26
C PRO A 169 34.42 -13.03 22.76
N ARG A 170 34.40 -13.30 21.45
CA ARG A 170 33.38 -14.09 20.76
C ARG A 170 33.53 -15.58 21.07
N LEU A 171 32.48 -16.22 21.56
CA LEU A 171 32.35 -17.68 21.59
C LEU A 171 31.97 -18.21 20.20
N ARG A 172 32.83 -19.06 19.63
CA ARG A 172 32.58 -19.85 18.42
C ARG A 172 31.81 -21.12 18.80
N GLN A 173 30.62 -21.32 18.25
CA GLN A 173 30.02 -22.65 18.09
C GLN A 173 30.21 -23.14 16.65
N ALA A 174 31.02 -24.17 16.51
CA ALA A 174 30.97 -25.18 15.44
C ALA A 174 30.36 -26.45 16.08
N ALA A 175 29.72 -27.40 15.43
CA ALA A 175 29.48 -27.71 14.04
C ALA A 175 28.21 -28.58 13.98
N GLY A 176 27.52 -28.60 12.85
CA GLY A 176 26.49 -29.59 12.60
C GLY A 176 25.83 -29.41 11.24
N THR A 177 25.89 -30.46 10.41
CA THR A 177 25.15 -30.66 9.15
C THR A 177 25.75 -30.08 7.85
N LYS A 178 26.84 -30.70 7.38
CA LYS A 178 27.36 -30.50 6.01
C LYS A 178 26.40 -31.08 4.95
N ALA A 179 25.73 -32.19 5.25
CA ALA A 179 24.83 -32.89 4.31
C ALA A 179 23.47 -32.18 4.09
N VAL A 180 22.88 -31.58 5.12
CA VAL A 180 21.65 -30.76 4.99
C VAL A 180 21.96 -29.45 4.26
N LYS A 181 23.15 -28.86 4.52
CA LYS A 181 23.63 -27.69 3.78
C LYS A 181 23.80 -27.98 2.30
N GLU A 182 24.41 -29.10 1.91
CA GLU A 182 24.65 -29.40 0.49
C GLU A 182 23.34 -29.67 -0.30
N ALA A 183 22.36 -30.33 0.31
CA ALA A 183 21.03 -30.52 -0.28
C ALA A 183 20.22 -29.20 -0.40
N GLN A 184 20.25 -28.35 0.64
CA GLN A 184 19.64 -27.00 0.59
C GLN A 184 20.35 -26.07 -0.40
N ILE A 185 21.67 -26.20 -0.56
CA ILE A 185 22.46 -25.39 -1.50
C ILE A 185 22.13 -25.77 -2.96
N SER A 186 21.80 -27.02 -3.25
CA SER A 186 21.45 -27.49 -4.60
C SER A 186 20.04 -27.00 -5.02
N VAL A 187 19.02 -27.24 -4.19
CA VAL A 187 17.64 -26.76 -4.43
C VAL A 187 17.58 -25.22 -4.41
N GLY A 188 18.36 -24.59 -3.53
CA GLY A 188 18.50 -23.15 -3.46
C GLY A 188 19.19 -22.52 -4.67
N ARG A 189 20.08 -23.25 -5.38
CA ARG A 189 20.75 -22.75 -6.60
C ARG A 189 19.83 -22.72 -7.81
N VAL A 190 19.01 -23.75 -8.00
CA VAL A 190 18.05 -23.82 -9.13
C VAL A 190 16.92 -22.81 -8.94
N THR A 191 16.41 -22.65 -7.72
CA THR A 191 15.37 -21.66 -7.40
C THR A 191 15.91 -20.22 -7.39
N LYS A 192 17.14 -19.97 -6.91
CA LYS A 192 17.78 -18.65 -7.05
C LYS A 192 17.99 -18.25 -8.49
N GLY A 193 18.46 -19.16 -9.36
CA GLY A 193 18.69 -18.86 -10.78
C GLY A 193 17.41 -18.47 -11.53
N GLY A 194 16.30 -19.15 -11.26
CA GLY A 194 14.99 -18.79 -11.83
C GLY A 194 14.43 -17.48 -11.27
N MET A 195 14.55 -17.25 -9.96
CA MET A 195 14.08 -16.01 -9.33
C MET A 195 14.94 -14.79 -9.67
N THR A 196 16.25 -14.92 -9.90
CA THR A 196 17.08 -13.78 -10.35
C THR A 196 16.80 -13.39 -11.78
N VAL A 197 16.61 -14.34 -12.70
CA VAL A 197 16.24 -14.02 -14.09
C VAL A 197 14.85 -13.41 -14.15
N MET A 198 13.87 -13.95 -13.42
CA MET A 198 12.51 -13.39 -13.37
C MET A 198 12.47 -12.03 -12.65
N GLY A 199 13.18 -11.89 -11.53
CA GLY A 199 13.34 -10.62 -10.82
C GLY A 199 13.99 -9.55 -11.71
N LEU A 200 14.98 -9.92 -12.52
CA LEU A 200 15.59 -9.04 -13.52
C LEU A 200 14.61 -8.67 -14.64
N VAL A 201 13.80 -9.62 -15.15
CA VAL A 201 12.77 -9.34 -16.15
C VAL A 201 11.70 -8.39 -15.59
N MET A 202 11.24 -8.58 -14.36
CA MET A 202 10.28 -7.69 -13.70
C MET A 202 10.90 -6.31 -13.40
N ALA A 203 12.16 -6.28 -12.96
CA ALA A 203 12.90 -5.05 -12.73
C ALA A 203 13.19 -4.25 -14.02
N LEU A 204 13.28 -4.93 -15.18
CA LEU A 204 13.46 -4.29 -16.49
C LEU A 204 12.14 -3.97 -17.21
N ALA A 205 11.08 -4.75 -16.98
CA ALA A 205 9.76 -4.53 -17.56
C ALA A 205 8.97 -3.44 -16.81
N SER A 206 9.13 -3.32 -15.49
CA SER A 206 8.46 -2.29 -14.68
C SER A 206 8.81 -0.84 -15.04
N PRO A 207 10.08 -0.45 -15.34
CA PRO A 207 10.42 0.93 -15.66
C PRO A 207 9.96 1.27 -17.07
N VAL A 208 10.05 0.30 -17.99
CA VAL A 208 9.44 0.42 -19.31
C VAL A 208 7.93 0.58 -19.17
N ALA A 209 7.25 -0.24 -18.37
CA ALA A 209 5.82 -0.12 -18.13
C ALA A 209 5.43 1.20 -17.43
N ALA A 210 6.24 1.71 -16.49
CA ALA A 210 6.00 2.97 -15.81
C ALA A 210 6.23 4.17 -16.73
N VAL A 211 7.28 4.14 -17.55
CA VAL A 211 7.54 5.13 -18.60
C VAL A 211 6.45 5.09 -19.66
N LEU A 212 6.02 3.90 -20.08
CA LEU A 212 4.94 3.72 -21.05
C LEU A 212 3.57 4.11 -20.48
N ALA A 213 3.30 3.84 -19.20
CA ALA A 213 2.10 4.32 -18.53
C ALA A 213 2.14 5.84 -18.42
N THR A 214 3.28 6.43 -18.05
CA THR A 214 3.46 7.88 -18.02
C THR A 214 3.28 8.48 -19.42
N ALA A 215 3.87 7.87 -20.45
CA ALA A 215 3.73 8.29 -21.83
C ALA A 215 2.30 8.12 -22.34
N ALA A 216 1.60 7.05 -21.97
CA ALA A 216 0.20 6.82 -22.32
C ALA A 216 -0.74 7.81 -21.59
N LEU A 217 -0.43 8.18 -20.35
CA LEU A 217 -1.13 9.23 -19.61
C LEU A 217 -0.87 10.61 -20.22
N MET A 218 0.37 10.90 -20.61
CA MET A 218 0.73 12.13 -21.34
C MET A 218 0.10 12.18 -22.73
N LEU A 219 -0.01 11.04 -23.41
CA LEU A 219 -0.68 10.91 -24.69
C LEU A 219 -2.19 11.08 -24.53
N GLY A 220 -2.81 10.41 -23.56
CA GLY A 220 -4.22 10.59 -23.22
C GLY A 220 -4.54 12.06 -22.90
N TRP A 221 -3.65 12.72 -22.15
CA TRP A 221 -3.73 14.16 -21.89
C TRP A 221 -3.63 15.01 -23.16
N PHE A 222 -2.64 14.72 -24.01
CA PHE A 222 -2.45 15.42 -25.28
C PHE A 222 -3.66 15.21 -26.21
N LEU A 223 -4.22 14.00 -26.24
CA LEU A 223 -5.43 13.66 -27.00
C LEU A 223 -6.66 14.40 -26.47
N LEU A 224 -6.75 14.69 -25.17
CA LEU A 224 -7.80 15.54 -24.59
C LEU A 224 -7.67 17.03 -24.99
N TRP A 225 -6.48 17.46 -25.43
CA TRP A 225 -6.22 18.82 -25.92
C TRP A 225 -6.40 18.97 -27.44
N LEU A 226 -6.51 17.87 -28.19
CA LEU A 226 -6.76 17.94 -29.62
C LEU A 226 -8.23 18.30 -29.88
N PRO A 227 -8.51 19.36 -30.67
CA PRO A 227 -9.88 19.70 -31.05
C PRO A 227 -10.55 18.52 -31.77
N ALA A 228 -11.81 18.29 -31.43
CA ALA A 228 -12.61 17.10 -31.67
C ALA A 228 -12.39 16.44 -33.04
N LEU A 229 -11.60 15.37 -33.06
CA LEU A 229 -11.66 14.38 -34.14
C LEU A 229 -13.02 13.66 -34.04
N PRO A 230 -13.81 13.59 -35.13
CA PRO A 230 -15.09 12.89 -35.13
C PRO A 230 -14.92 11.42 -34.71
N GLY A 231 -15.59 11.00 -33.63
CA GLY A 231 -15.52 9.63 -33.07
C GLY A 231 -14.73 9.49 -31.76
N LEU A 232 -13.83 10.42 -31.44
CA LEU A 232 -13.11 10.48 -30.16
C LEU A 232 -13.89 10.95 -28.90
N PRO A 233 -15.08 11.60 -28.96
CA PRO A 233 -15.75 12.10 -27.76
C PRO A 233 -16.12 11.03 -26.72
N ASN A 234 -16.35 9.79 -27.15
CA ASN A 234 -16.70 8.70 -26.23
C ASN A 234 -15.48 8.15 -25.51
N LEU A 235 -14.36 7.97 -26.22
CA LEU A 235 -13.09 7.56 -25.62
C LEU A 235 -12.54 8.66 -24.71
N GLY A 236 -12.59 9.92 -25.15
CA GLY A 236 -12.19 11.08 -24.36
C GLY A 236 -13.01 11.22 -23.07
N ARG A 237 -14.34 11.08 -23.14
CA ARG A 237 -15.20 11.07 -21.94
C ARG A 237 -14.93 9.89 -21.02
N TRP A 238 -14.73 8.68 -21.56
CA TRP A 238 -14.41 7.51 -20.74
C TRP A 238 -13.06 7.67 -20.04
N LEU A 239 -12.02 8.09 -20.77
CA LEU A 239 -10.69 8.37 -20.21
C LEU A 239 -10.75 9.51 -19.19
N SER A 240 -11.44 10.61 -19.48
CA SER A 240 -11.55 11.72 -18.52
C SER A 240 -12.26 11.27 -17.25
N THR A 241 -13.37 10.53 -17.36
CA THR A 241 -14.11 10.05 -16.17
C THR A 241 -13.30 9.06 -15.34
N THR A 242 -12.60 8.13 -16.01
CA THR A 242 -11.75 7.12 -15.35
C THR A 242 -10.52 7.75 -14.72
N MET A 243 -9.86 8.67 -15.43
CA MET A 243 -8.70 9.39 -14.94
C MET A 243 -9.07 10.40 -13.84
N ASP A 244 -10.21 11.09 -13.95
CA ASP A 244 -10.69 11.98 -12.89
C ASP A 244 -10.97 11.20 -11.61
N ALA A 245 -11.65 10.05 -11.71
CA ALA A 245 -11.92 9.21 -10.54
C ALA A 245 -10.61 8.74 -9.87
N PHE A 246 -9.61 8.30 -10.64
CA PHE A 246 -8.37 7.79 -10.07
C PHE A 246 -7.37 8.88 -9.65
N PHE A 247 -7.10 9.85 -10.52
CA PHE A 247 -6.09 10.90 -10.26
C PHE A 247 -6.67 12.00 -9.39
N VAL A 248 -7.82 12.56 -9.75
CA VAL A 248 -8.39 13.73 -9.07
C VAL A 248 -8.97 13.36 -7.72
N ARG A 249 -9.78 12.30 -7.66
CA ARG A 249 -10.36 11.85 -6.38
C ARG A 249 -9.38 10.99 -5.60
N GLY A 250 -8.56 10.21 -6.31
CA GLY A 250 -7.60 9.35 -5.65
C GLY A 250 -6.35 10.11 -5.15
N LEU A 251 -5.44 10.41 -6.07
CA LEU A 251 -4.17 11.09 -5.71
C LEU A 251 -4.39 12.52 -5.18
N GLY A 252 -5.55 13.12 -5.44
CA GLY A 252 -5.98 14.39 -4.87
C GLY A 252 -5.94 14.44 -3.36
N ASP A 253 -6.44 13.40 -2.69
CA ASP A 253 -6.47 13.31 -1.23
C ASP A 253 -5.06 13.37 -0.66
N ALA A 254 -4.16 12.54 -1.21
CA ALA A 254 -2.77 12.50 -0.78
C ALA A 254 -2.06 13.84 -1.04
N TYR A 255 -2.28 14.45 -2.21
CA TYR A 255 -1.74 15.77 -2.54
C TYR A 255 -2.20 16.83 -1.54
N ARG A 256 -3.51 16.94 -1.28
CA ARG A 256 -4.04 17.94 -0.33
C ARG A 256 -3.57 17.67 1.07
N PHE A 257 -3.57 16.40 1.49
CA PHE A 257 -3.14 16.02 2.81
C PHE A 257 -1.68 16.37 3.05
N VAL A 258 -0.79 16.08 2.08
CA VAL A 258 0.65 16.39 2.20
C VAL A 258 0.91 17.89 2.09
N GLU A 259 0.40 18.53 1.03
CA GLU A 259 0.82 19.88 0.63
C GLU A 259 0.03 21.02 1.29
N HIS A 260 -1.17 20.77 1.85
CA HIS A 260 -2.03 21.83 2.36
C HIS A 260 -2.42 21.64 3.82
N THR A 261 -2.05 22.62 4.67
CA THR A 261 -2.31 22.57 6.11
C THR A 261 -3.78 22.51 6.48
N ALA A 262 -4.55 23.43 5.92
CA ALA A 262 -5.98 23.55 6.19
C ALA A 262 -6.72 22.24 5.86
N TRP A 263 -6.44 21.65 4.70
CA TRP A 263 -7.09 20.40 4.27
C TRP A 263 -6.70 19.22 5.14
N ALA A 264 -5.42 19.04 5.44
CA ALA A 264 -5.03 17.93 6.33
C ALA A 264 -5.55 18.12 7.76
N SER A 265 -5.63 19.35 8.28
CA SER A 265 -6.31 19.62 9.56
C SER A 265 -7.80 19.29 9.50
N ALA A 266 -8.50 19.65 8.42
CA ALA A 266 -9.91 19.32 8.25
C ALA A 266 -10.14 17.80 8.19
N ILE A 267 -9.31 17.07 7.42
CA ILE A 267 -9.35 15.60 7.32
C ILE A 267 -9.05 14.96 8.67
N ARG A 268 -7.99 15.38 9.38
CA ARG A 268 -7.67 14.88 10.73
C ARG A 268 -8.82 15.11 11.69
N ARG A 269 -9.42 16.31 11.69
CA ARG A 269 -10.49 16.66 12.63
C ARG A 269 -11.70 15.73 12.52
N VAL A 270 -11.98 15.18 11.34
CA VAL A 270 -13.02 14.14 11.18
C VAL A 270 -12.71 12.93 12.05
N LEU A 271 -11.49 12.39 11.96
CA LEU A 271 -11.06 11.27 12.80
C LEU A 271 -11.03 11.64 14.28
N GLU A 272 -10.41 12.78 14.62
CA GLU A 272 -10.25 13.22 16.00
C GLU A 272 -11.60 13.29 16.73
N ARG A 273 -12.63 13.86 16.09
CA ARG A 273 -13.98 13.93 16.68
C ARG A 273 -14.56 12.56 17.00
N GLU A 274 -14.40 11.58 16.11
CA GLU A 274 -14.95 10.24 16.32
C GLU A 274 -14.22 9.49 17.43
N VAL A 275 -12.89 9.65 17.51
CA VAL A 275 -12.08 9.08 18.59
C VAL A 275 -12.38 9.77 19.92
N GLU A 276 -12.43 11.12 19.96
CA GLU A 276 -12.79 11.92 21.14
C GLU A 276 -14.14 11.45 21.72
N ARG A 277 -15.16 11.28 20.86
CA ARG A 277 -16.49 10.80 21.29
C ARG A 277 -16.43 9.45 22.00
N LEU A 278 -15.72 8.47 21.43
CA LEU A 278 -15.58 7.14 22.03
C LEU A 278 -14.72 7.18 23.31
N LEU A 279 -13.73 8.07 23.38
CA LEU A 279 -12.93 8.26 24.59
C LEU A 279 -13.74 8.91 25.73
N ASP A 280 -14.66 9.82 25.43
CA ASP A 280 -15.53 10.45 26.44
C ASP A 280 -16.70 9.56 26.89
N ASP A 281 -17.15 8.64 26.03
CA ASP A 281 -18.24 7.71 26.35
C ASP A 281 -17.89 6.83 27.57
N LYS A 282 -18.72 6.84 28.61
CA LYS A 282 -18.47 6.06 29.83
C LYS A 282 -18.64 4.55 29.65
N ASP A 283 -19.40 4.12 28.65
CA ASP A 283 -19.72 2.72 28.41
C ASP A 283 -18.68 2.04 27.50
N VAL A 284 -17.80 2.83 26.89
CA VAL A 284 -16.67 2.37 26.07
C VAL A 284 -15.43 2.12 26.95
N ALA A 285 -14.98 0.87 27.02
CA ALA A 285 -13.82 0.46 27.82
C ALA A 285 -12.47 0.81 27.17
N ASP A 286 -12.38 0.61 25.86
CA ASP A 286 -11.18 0.89 25.05
C ASP A 286 -11.54 1.26 23.62
N VAL A 287 -10.57 1.84 22.91
CA VAL A 287 -10.76 2.33 21.55
C VAL A 287 -9.76 1.66 20.60
N THR A 288 -10.26 1.13 19.49
CA THR A 288 -9.44 0.63 18.38
C THR A 288 -9.64 1.52 17.15
N ILE A 289 -8.57 1.96 16.51
CA ILE A 289 -8.60 2.75 15.27
C ILE A 289 -8.12 1.85 14.15
N ILE A 290 -9.00 1.50 13.21
CA ILE A 290 -8.68 0.70 12.02
C ILE A 290 -8.58 1.63 10.83
N ALA A 291 -7.40 1.71 10.23
CA ALA A 291 -7.09 2.70 9.22
C ALA A 291 -6.44 2.06 8.00
N HIS A 292 -6.91 2.41 6.80
CA HIS A 292 -6.42 1.85 5.55
C HIS A 292 -5.74 2.89 4.66
N SER A 293 -4.68 2.50 3.95
CA SER A 293 -4.04 3.35 2.94
C SER A 293 -3.65 4.74 3.48
N LEU A 294 -4.14 5.83 2.86
CA LEU A 294 -3.95 7.20 3.36
C LEU A 294 -4.62 7.44 4.72
N GLY A 295 -5.73 6.75 5.04
CA GLY A 295 -6.37 6.83 6.35
C GLY A 295 -5.45 6.42 7.48
N ALA A 296 -4.53 5.47 7.23
CA ALA A 296 -3.48 5.14 8.18
C ALA A 296 -2.48 6.28 8.40
N THR A 297 -2.20 7.07 7.35
CA THR A 297 -1.37 8.28 7.48
C THR A 297 -2.10 9.34 8.30
N VAL A 298 -3.38 9.59 7.99
CA VAL A 298 -4.23 10.54 8.73
C VAL A 298 -4.31 10.15 10.21
N ALA A 299 -4.52 8.86 10.49
CA ALA A 299 -4.63 8.36 11.85
C ALA A 299 -3.31 8.47 12.62
N TYR A 300 -2.20 8.09 12.01
CA TYR A 300 -0.88 8.27 12.61
C TYR A 300 -0.61 9.75 12.93
N ASP A 301 -0.89 10.65 11.98
CA ASP A 301 -0.68 12.09 12.13
C ASP A 301 -1.59 12.71 13.21
N ALA A 302 -2.85 12.29 13.30
CA ALA A 302 -3.76 12.71 14.37
C ALA A 302 -3.33 12.21 15.77
N LEU A 303 -2.75 11.00 15.83
CA LEU A 303 -2.31 10.38 17.08
C LEU A 303 -1.00 10.93 17.62
N GLN A 304 -0.27 11.79 16.90
CA GLN A 304 0.99 12.36 17.36
C GLN A 304 0.83 13.13 18.67
N ALA A 305 1.87 13.12 19.51
CA ALA A 305 1.82 13.70 20.86
C ALA A 305 1.56 15.21 20.89
N ASN A 306 2.03 15.93 19.87
CA ASN A 306 1.82 17.36 19.67
C ASN A 306 0.49 17.69 18.95
N GLY A 307 -0.25 16.67 18.49
CA GLY A 307 -1.56 16.82 17.86
C GLY A 307 -2.68 17.06 18.87
N MET A 308 -3.83 17.54 18.39
CA MET A 308 -5.00 17.79 19.23
C MET A 308 -5.49 16.52 19.93
N LEU A 309 -5.60 15.42 19.19
CA LEU A 309 -6.01 14.14 19.76
C LEU A 309 -4.95 13.56 20.71
N GLY A 310 -3.66 13.69 20.41
CA GLY A 310 -2.58 13.31 21.34
C GLY A 310 -2.66 14.07 22.66
N ALA A 311 -2.86 15.39 22.61
CA ALA A 311 -3.08 16.23 23.79
C ALA A 311 -4.36 15.86 24.56
N PHE A 312 -5.45 15.57 23.85
CA PHE A 312 -6.70 15.10 24.43
C PHE A 312 -6.53 13.77 25.16
N ILE A 313 -5.87 12.79 24.53
CA ILE A 313 -5.54 11.49 25.14
C ILE A 313 -4.71 11.71 26.42
N ALA A 314 -3.69 12.57 26.36
CA ALA A 314 -2.86 12.89 27.51
C ALA A 314 -3.69 13.52 28.66
N ALA A 315 -4.63 14.41 28.36
CA ALA A 315 -5.53 15.01 29.35
C ALA A 315 -6.50 13.98 29.96
N GLN A 316 -6.97 13.01 29.17
CA GLN A 316 -7.89 11.96 29.64
C GLN A 316 -7.19 10.93 30.54
N ARG A 317 -5.87 10.73 30.43
CA ARG A 317 -5.11 9.78 31.28
C ARG A 317 -5.27 10.04 32.78
N GLY A 318 -5.50 11.29 33.18
CA GLY A 318 -5.77 11.64 34.58
C GLY A 318 -7.17 11.23 35.07
N ARG A 319 -8.11 10.95 34.16
CA ARG A 319 -9.52 10.63 34.46
C ARG A 319 -9.84 9.16 34.26
N ARG A 320 -9.45 8.59 33.11
CA ARG A 320 -9.72 7.19 32.73
C ARG A 320 -8.58 6.65 31.87
N LYS A 321 -8.02 5.51 32.26
CA LYS A 321 -6.99 4.81 31.49
C LYS A 321 -7.64 3.89 30.46
N LYS A 322 -8.17 4.46 29.38
CA LYS A 322 -8.63 3.68 28.23
C LYS A 322 -7.45 3.24 27.38
N ARG A 323 -7.45 1.98 26.96
CA ARG A 323 -6.48 1.42 26.03
C ARG A 323 -6.77 1.96 24.61
N ILE A 324 -5.71 2.21 23.83
CA ILE A 324 -5.84 2.63 22.44
C ILE A 324 -5.05 1.67 21.55
N THR A 325 -5.73 1.01 20.62
CA THR A 325 -5.11 0.13 19.64
C THR A 325 -5.20 0.77 18.26
N PHE A 326 -4.08 1.13 17.65
CA PHE A 326 -4.02 1.56 16.27
C PHE A 326 -3.74 0.36 15.36
N VAL A 327 -4.60 0.11 14.37
CA VAL A 327 -4.42 -0.93 13.36
C VAL A 327 -4.33 -0.26 12.01
N SER A 328 -3.13 -0.24 11.42
CA SER A 328 -2.95 0.28 10.07
C SER A 328 -2.87 -0.88 9.07
N VAL A 329 -3.59 -0.75 7.96
CA VAL A 329 -3.75 -1.79 6.94
C VAL A 329 -3.31 -1.21 5.58
N GLY A 330 -2.29 -1.79 4.95
CA GLY A 330 -1.77 -1.30 3.67
C GLY A 330 -1.35 0.17 3.72
N ALA A 331 -0.73 0.60 4.82
CA ALA A 331 -0.55 2.03 5.12
C ALA A 331 0.31 2.76 4.09
N GLY A 332 -0.14 3.94 3.66
CA GLY A 332 0.64 4.85 2.80
C GLY A 332 1.76 5.61 3.52
N LEU A 333 2.10 5.23 4.76
CA LEU A 333 2.99 5.99 5.65
C LEU A 333 4.38 6.23 5.08
N ASN A 334 5.08 5.17 4.64
CA ASN A 334 6.41 5.26 4.01
C ASN A 334 6.42 6.22 2.81
N ARG A 335 5.33 6.25 2.06
CA ARG A 335 5.17 7.10 0.89
C ARG A 335 4.94 8.56 1.29
N THR A 336 4.01 8.81 2.21
CA THR A 336 3.66 10.15 2.70
C THR A 336 4.84 10.81 3.41
N TRP A 337 5.40 10.18 4.44
CA TRP A 337 6.79 9.74 4.35
C TRP A 337 7.83 10.63 3.66
N ARG A 338 8.36 9.98 2.63
CA ARG A 338 9.30 10.48 1.65
C ARG A 338 8.79 11.70 0.88
N LEU A 339 7.47 11.82 0.68
CA LEU A 339 6.87 13.00 0.04
C LEU A 339 7.04 14.24 0.91
N ALA A 340 6.77 14.13 2.21
CA ALA A 340 6.90 15.22 3.18
C ALA A 340 8.37 15.61 3.43
N LYS A 341 9.29 14.64 3.56
CA LYS A 341 10.73 14.94 3.75
C LYS A 341 11.41 15.50 2.51
N GLY A 342 10.97 15.06 1.35
CA GLY A 342 11.82 15.03 0.17
C GLY A 342 11.67 16.19 -0.80
N ALA A 343 10.95 17.28 -0.51
CA ALA A 343 10.77 18.36 -1.47
C ALA A 343 11.80 19.50 -1.28
N PRO A 344 13.03 19.42 -1.84
CA PRO A 344 13.75 20.63 -2.19
C PRO A 344 12.97 21.27 -3.32
N VAL A 345 12.03 22.13 -2.99
CA VAL A 345 11.47 23.07 -3.97
C VAL A 345 12.68 23.88 -4.47
N PRO A 346 12.97 23.92 -5.78
CA PRO A 346 14.05 24.74 -6.32
C PRO A 346 13.98 26.15 -5.73
N GLY A 347 15.11 26.73 -5.32
CA GLY A 347 15.15 27.92 -4.45
C GLY A 347 14.30 29.12 -4.92
N ALA A 348 14.08 29.25 -6.23
CA ALA A 348 13.20 30.27 -6.79
C ALA A 348 11.70 30.05 -6.45
N LEU A 349 11.24 28.80 -6.38
CA LEU A 349 9.86 28.43 -6.01
C LEU A 349 9.69 28.25 -4.50
N ARG A 350 10.77 28.02 -3.73
CA ARG A 350 10.72 27.83 -2.26
C ARG A 350 10.18 29.06 -1.51
N ARG A 351 10.31 30.26 -2.08
CA ARG A 351 9.70 31.49 -1.53
C ARG A 351 8.19 31.55 -1.72
N PHE A 352 7.65 30.90 -2.75
CA PHE A 352 6.22 30.88 -3.07
C PHE A 352 5.51 29.62 -2.55
N LEU A 353 6.27 28.53 -2.42
CA LEU A 353 5.84 27.23 -1.93
C LEU A 353 6.73 26.86 -0.74
N ARG A 354 6.64 27.59 0.38
CA ARG A 354 7.23 27.09 1.63
C ARG A 354 6.59 25.72 1.85
N PRO A 355 7.35 24.60 1.83
CA PRO A 355 6.85 23.38 2.40
C PRO A 355 6.44 23.77 3.81
N VAL A 356 5.19 23.54 4.17
CA VAL A 356 4.82 23.64 5.57
C VAL A 356 5.74 22.65 6.25
N ASP A 357 6.62 23.14 7.14
CA ASP A 357 7.50 22.31 7.96
C ASP A 357 6.60 21.38 8.77
N ARG A 358 6.29 20.23 8.17
CA ARG A 358 5.37 19.24 8.68
C ARG A 358 6.20 18.09 9.14
N GLU A 359 6.40 18.06 10.44
CA GLU A 359 6.71 16.84 11.12
C GLU A 359 5.47 15.96 11.09
N ILE A 360 5.22 15.24 9.98
CA ILE A 360 4.42 13.98 9.99
C ILE A 360 5.15 12.90 10.83
N ALA A 361 6.10 13.33 11.68
CA ALA A 361 7.25 12.68 12.27
C ALA A 361 7.33 12.87 13.77
N ALA A 362 6.37 13.58 14.35
CA ALA A 362 6.36 13.74 15.77
C ALA A 362 6.11 12.38 16.44
N PRO A 363 6.75 12.13 17.60
CA PRO A 363 6.56 10.89 18.32
C PRO A 363 5.10 10.72 18.71
N LEU A 364 4.65 9.47 18.74
CA LEU A 364 3.38 9.13 19.36
C LEU A 364 3.46 9.41 20.88
N PRO A 365 2.32 9.62 21.57
CA PRO A 365 2.26 10.04 22.98
C PRO A 365 2.65 8.92 23.95
N THR A 366 3.83 8.32 23.77
CA THR A 366 4.38 7.26 24.61
C THR A 366 5.73 7.73 25.13
N LYS A 367 5.85 7.93 26.44
CA LYS A 367 7.17 7.86 27.07
C LYS A 367 7.57 6.38 27.12
N PRO A 368 8.85 6.02 26.96
CA PRO A 368 9.31 4.64 27.05
C PRO A 368 8.94 3.94 28.37
N ASP A 369 8.89 4.66 29.49
CA ASP A 369 8.49 4.09 30.79
C ASP A 369 6.96 3.87 30.91
N ASP A 370 6.21 4.35 29.92
CA ASP A 370 4.76 4.33 29.84
C ASP A 370 4.28 3.15 28.98
N VAL A 371 5.02 2.02 28.88
CA VAL A 371 4.50 0.79 28.24
C VAL A 371 3.18 0.33 28.89
N ALA A 372 2.95 0.72 30.15
CA ALA A 372 1.67 0.58 30.85
C ALA A 372 0.52 1.46 30.30
N SER A 373 0.80 2.42 29.41
CA SER A 373 -0.16 3.40 28.85
C SER A 373 -1.20 2.80 27.90
N GLY A 374 -1.11 1.50 27.60
CA GLY A 374 -2.10 0.79 26.81
C GLY A 374 -2.16 1.21 25.33
N PHE A 375 -1.20 2.00 24.83
CA PHE A 375 -1.10 2.23 23.39
C PHE A 375 -0.45 1.01 22.71
N ARG A 376 -1.07 0.54 21.63
CA ARG A 376 -0.57 -0.55 20.79
C ARG A 376 -0.76 -0.19 19.32
N TRP A 377 0.20 -0.54 18.48
CA TRP A 377 0.11 -0.38 17.04
C TRP A 377 0.34 -1.72 16.33
N VAL A 378 -0.66 -2.17 15.59
CA VAL A 378 -0.58 -3.33 14.69
C VAL A 378 -0.52 -2.82 13.26
N TYR A 379 0.54 -3.17 12.54
CA TYR A 379 0.73 -2.81 11.14
C TYR A 379 0.58 -4.03 10.25
N LEU A 380 -0.53 -4.09 9.50
CA LEU A 380 -0.83 -5.12 8.51
C LEU A 380 -0.42 -4.64 7.12
N TYR A 381 0.37 -5.42 6.38
CA TYR A 381 0.70 -5.12 5.00
C TYR A 381 0.75 -6.41 4.16
N ALA A 382 0.22 -6.35 2.95
CA ALA A 382 0.29 -7.45 2.00
C ALA A 382 1.61 -7.39 1.26
N ARG A 383 2.17 -8.56 0.95
CA ARG A 383 3.53 -8.66 0.39
C ARG A 383 3.69 -7.99 -0.98
N TYR A 384 2.64 -7.94 -1.81
CA TYR A 384 2.70 -7.28 -3.12
C TYR A 384 1.98 -5.93 -3.14
N ASP A 385 1.54 -5.41 -1.99
CA ASP A 385 0.89 -4.10 -1.96
C ASP A 385 1.90 -2.98 -2.28
N PRO A 386 1.73 -2.26 -3.41
CA PRO A 386 2.70 -1.25 -3.86
C PRO A 386 2.67 0.04 -3.03
N VAL A 387 1.65 0.25 -2.19
CA VAL A 387 1.49 1.47 -1.39
C VAL A 387 2.36 1.49 -0.13
N PRO A 388 2.29 0.49 0.77
CA PRO A 388 3.23 0.34 1.88
C PRO A 388 4.63 -0.02 1.37
N ALA A 389 4.71 -0.79 0.29
CA ALA A 389 5.95 -1.31 -0.28
C ALA A 389 6.78 -2.11 0.73
N GLY A 390 6.11 -2.83 1.65
CA GLY A 390 6.73 -3.65 2.68
C GLY A 390 6.54 -3.14 4.12
N PRO A 391 7.43 -3.52 5.06
CA PRO A 391 7.39 -3.05 6.44
C PRO A 391 7.59 -1.51 6.52
N LEU A 392 7.35 -0.91 7.69
CA LEU A 392 7.65 0.51 7.88
C LEU A 392 9.13 0.78 7.66
N ASP A 393 9.43 1.89 7.00
CA ASP A 393 10.79 2.39 6.85
C ASP A 393 11.38 2.62 8.25
N ALA A 394 12.65 2.26 8.45
CA ALA A 394 13.33 2.40 9.75
C ALA A 394 13.23 3.83 10.31
N GLU A 395 13.21 4.83 9.44
CA GLU A 395 13.05 6.23 9.82
C GLU A 395 11.66 6.54 10.38
N VAL A 396 10.59 6.01 9.76
CA VAL A 396 9.21 6.13 10.24
C VAL A 396 9.06 5.40 11.57
N TRP A 397 9.61 4.19 11.65
CA TRP A 397 9.65 3.40 12.88
C TRP A 397 10.32 4.19 14.01
N CYS A 398 11.55 4.69 13.80
CA CYS A 398 12.28 5.40 14.85
C CYS A 398 11.61 6.71 15.23
N SER A 399 11.01 7.43 14.28
CA SER A 399 10.28 8.67 14.55
C SER A 399 9.02 8.46 15.39
N SER A 400 8.41 7.26 15.35
CA SER A 400 7.23 6.96 16.16
C SER A 400 7.50 7.01 17.66
N GLY A 401 8.75 6.82 18.09
CA GLY A 401 9.13 6.77 19.51
C GLY A 401 8.56 5.57 20.27
N LEU A 402 7.97 4.60 19.58
CA LEU A 402 7.36 3.43 20.20
C LEU A 402 8.40 2.38 20.62
N ASP A 403 8.11 1.70 21.73
CA ASP A 403 8.82 0.49 22.10
C ASP A 403 8.53 -0.64 21.08
N PRO A 404 9.52 -1.48 20.70
CA PRO A 404 9.29 -2.65 19.84
C PRO A 404 8.20 -3.63 20.30
N MET A 405 7.81 -3.58 21.57
CA MET A 405 6.68 -4.33 22.12
C MET A 405 5.33 -3.71 21.80
N GLN A 406 5.26 -2.40 21.57
CA GLN A 406 4.05 -1.67 21.25
C GLN A 406 3.70 -1.72 19.77
N LEU A 407 4.69 -1.78 18.88
CA LEU A 407 4.49 -1.87 17.43
C LEU A 407 4.76 -3.29 16.92
N LYS A 408 3.75 -3.88 16.25
CA LYS A 408 3.84 -5.22 15.65
C LYS A 408 3.58 -5.15 14.15
N HIS A 409 4.59 -5.51 13.37
CA HIS A 409 4.48 -5.69 11.93
C HIS A 409 3.95 -7.09 11.62
N ARG A 410 2.98 -7.17 10.73
CA ARG A 410 2.36 -8.44 10.33
C ARG A 410 2.14 -8.42 8.83
N ARG A 411 2.96 -9.21 8.16
CA ARG A 411 2.79 -9.46 6.74
C ARG A 411 1.58 -10.36 6.53
N VAL A 412 0.77 -10.08 5.53
CA VAL A 412 -0.34 -10.93 5.11
C VAL A 412 -0.18 -11.37 3.66
N ILE A 413 -0.68 -12.56 3.36
CA ILE A 413 -0.89 -13.04 2.00
C ILE A 413 -2.32 -12.65 1.63
N ASN A 414 -2.47 -11.70 0.70
CA ASN A 414 -3.77 -11.22 0.25
C ASN A 414 -4.21 -11.91 -1.04
N GLN A 415 -4.29 -11.21 -2.16
CA GLN A 415 -4.59 -11.79 -3.48
C GLN A 415 -3.32 -12.12 -4.27
N ASP A 416 -2.17 -11.75 -3.73
CA ASP A 416 -0.87 -11.85 -4.36
C ASP A 416 -0.77 -11.13 -5.70
N ASN A 417 -1.47 -10.01 -5.77
CA ASN A 417 -1.60 -9.22 -6.98
C ASN A 417 -1.25 -7.76 -6.67
N PRO A 418 -0.20 -7.19 -7.26
CA PRO A 418 0.19 -5.81 -6.97
C PRO A 418 -0.85 -4.76 -7.35
N PHE A 419 -1.87 -5.11 -8.15
CA PHE A 419 -2.93 -4.19 -8.53
C PHE A 419 -4.15 -4.22 -7.59
N SER A 420 -4.40 -5.33 -6.91
CA SER A 420 -5.58 -5.49 -6.07
C SER A 420 -5.25 -5.70 -4.60
N ASP A 421 -4.03 -6.15 -4.25
CA ASP A 421 -3.62 -6.36 -2.87
C ASP A 421 -3.84 -5.14 -1.99
N HIS A 422 -3.70 -3.94 -2.57
CA HIS A 422 -3.93 -2.69 -1.85
C HIS A 422 -5.40 -2.48 -1.45
N THR A 423 -6.35 -2.84 -2.30
CA THR A 423 -7.77 -2.50 -2.14
C THR A 423 -8.61 -3.64 -1.56
N THR A 424 -8.09 -4.87 -1.57
CA THR A 424 -8.87 -6.06 -1.22
C THR A 424 -8.53 -6.66 0.14
N TYR A 425 -7.88 -5.92 1.04
CA TYR A 425 -7.58 -6.41 2.40
C TYR A 425 -8.82 -6.92 3.13
N TRP A 426 -9.95 -6.25 2.93
CA TRP A 426 -11.22 -6.58 3.56
C TRP A 426 -11.80 -7.93 3.11
N GLU A 427 -11.47 -8.36 1.89
CA GLU A 427 -11.88 -9.66 1.37
C GLU A 427 -11.08 -10.82 2.01
N ASN A 428 -9.97 -10.50 2.68
CA ASN A 428 -9.09 -11.49 3.27
C ASN A 428 -9.57 -11.96 4.65
N ARG A 429 -10.60 -12.80 4.63
CA ARG A 429 -11.19 -13.43 5.83
C ARG A 429 -10.22 -14.36 6.58
N ARG A 430 -9.15 -14.81 5.92
CA ARG A 430 -8.22 -15.79 6.50
C ARG A 430 -7.11 -15.17 7.31
N LEU A 431 -6.66 -13.99 6.89
CA LEU A 431 -5.49 -13.35 7.48
C LEU A 431 -5.74 -11.94 7.98
N VAL A 432 -6.65 -11.18 7.39
CA VAL A 432 -6.92 -9.80 7.82
C VAL A 432 -8.03 -9.80 8.86
N ALA A 433 -9.20 -10.37 8.56
CA ALA A 433 -10.35 -10.36 9.50
C ALA A 433 -10.03 -10.94 10.90
N PRO A 434 -9.32 -12.08 11.05
CA PRO A 434 -8.97 -12.62 12.36
C PRO A 434 -8.08 -11.67 13.15
N ARG A 435 -7.10 -11.08 12.46
CA ARG A 435 -6.14 -10.12 13.01
C ARG A 435 -6.86 -8.85 13.50
N LEU A 436 -7.84 -8.36 12.75
CA LEU A 436 -8.68 -7.25 13.19
C LEU A 436 -9.51 -7.62 14.42
N ALA A 437 -10.17 -8.78 14.40
CA ALA A 437 -10.98 -9.26 15.53
C ALA A 437 -10.15 -9.35 16.83
N HIS A 438 -8.95 -9.93 16.77
CA HIS A 438 -8.06 -10.02 17.93
C HIS A 438 -7.50 -8.65 18.37
N ALA A 439 -7.25 -7.74 17.43
CA ALA A 439 -6.81 -6.39 17.78
C ALA A 439 -7.91 -5.63 18.55
N ILE A 440 -9.17 -5.75 18.11
CA ILE A 440 -10.33 -5.15 18.78
C ILE A 440 -10.54 -5.78 20.17
N SER A 441 -10.47 -7.11 20.30
CA SER A 441 -10.64 -7.77 21.59
C SER A 441 -9.51 -7.47 22.59
N GLY A 442 -8.36 -7.02 22.08
CA GLY A 442 -7.18 -6.68 22.88
C GLY A 442 -6.28 -7.88 23.21
N ALA A 443 -6.48 -9.01 22.55
CA ALA A 443 -5.73 -10.26 22.73
C ALA A 443 -4.31 -10.20 22.15
N LEU A 444 -3.51 -9.19 22.52
CA LEU A 444 -2.11 -9.05 22.11
C LEU A 444 -1.15 -9.37 23.27
N PRO A 445 0.03 -9.96 22.99
CA PRO A 445 0.54 -10.37 21.68
C PRO A 445 -0.07 -11.69 21.21
N TRP A 446 -0.32 -11.84 19.90
CA TRP A 446 -0.85 -13.11 19.35
C TRP A 446 0.17 -14.24 19.55
N PRO A 447 -0.18 -15.31 20.27
CA PRO A 447 0.68 -16.48 20.44
C PRO A 447 0.53 -17.37 19.20
N GLY A 448 1.07 -16.97 18.05
CA GLY A 448 0.97 -17.78 16.84
C GLY A 448 1.90 -17.30 15.73
N LEU A 449 2.54 -18.27 15.06
CA LEU A 449 3.12 -18.05 13.74
C LEU A 449 2.02 -17.53 12.80
N ASP A 450 2.41 -16.68 11.85
CA ASP A 450 1.52 -15.93 10.95
C ASP A 450 0.56 -16.77 10.08
N LEU A 451 0.60 -18.10 10.20
CA LEU A 451 -0.05 -19.10 9.36
C LEU A 451 -0.38 -20.34 10.23
N PRO A 452 -1.59 -20.95 10.18
CA PRO A 452 -1.85 -22.24 10.83
C PRO A 452 -0.81 -23.30 10.47
N LYS A 453 -0.46 -24.22 11.39
CA LYS A 453 0.58 -25.25 11.16
C LYS A 453 0.25 -26.21 10.01
N ASP A 454 -1.03 -26.37 9.72
CA ASP A 454 -1.59 -27.14 8.61
C ASP A 454 -1.67 -26.33 7.31
N TRP A 455 -1.24 -25.07 7.32
CA TRP A 455 -1.09 -24.30 6.11
C TRP A 455 0.08 -24.85 5.31
N ASP A 456 -0.24 -25.67 4.33
CA ASP A 456 0.73 -26.34 3.46
C ASP A 456 1.56 -25.38 2.58
N GLY A 457 1.30 -24.07 2.57
CA GLY A 457 1.95 -23.10 1.69
C GLY A 457 1.72 -23.33 0.18
N TRP A 458 1.18 -24.48 -0.20
CA TRP A 458 1.01 -24.94 -1.57
C TRP A 458 -0.14 -24.22 -2.28
N GLY A 459 -1.25 -23.98 -1.57
CA GLY A 459 -2.38 -23.20 -2.11
C GLY A 459 -1.98 -21.77 -2.49
N VAL A 460 -1.15 -21.13 -1.65
CA VAL A 460 -0.64 -19.77 -1.87
C VAL A 460 0.40 -19.75 -2.97
N SER A 461 1.38 -20.65 -2.94
CA SER A 461 2.43 -20.73 -3.96
C SER A 461 1.84 -20.84 -5.37
N ARG A 462 0.83 -21.71 -5.57
CA ARG A 462 0.14 -21.84 -6.87
C ARG A 462 -0.62 -20.57 -7.27
N GLN A 463 -1.33 -19.92 -6.33
CA GLN A 463 -1.98 -18.64 -6.60
C GLN A 463 -0.96 -17.55 -6.95
N THR A 464 0.19 -17.55 -6.28
CA THR A 464 1.29 -16.61 -6.54
C THR A 464 1.87 -16.79 -7.93
N THR A 465 2.23 -18.04 -8.29
CA THR A 465 2.86 -18.31 -9.59
C THR A 465 1.90 -18.03 -10.74
N GLY A 466 0.62 -18.42 -10.59
CA GLY A 466 -0.40 -18.12 -11.60
C GLY A 466 -0.64 -16.61 -11.76
N THR A 467 -0.73 -15.88 -10.65
CA THR A 467 -1.00 -14.43 -10.67
C THR A 467 0.20 -13.63 -11.16
N LEU A 468 1.43 -14.01 -10.79
CA LEU A 468 2.66 -13.41 -11.31
C LEU A 468 2.81 -13.68 -12.81
N ALA A 469 2.58 -14.92 -13.28
CA ALA A 469 2.65 -15.23 -14.71
C ALA A 469 1.61 -14.42 -15.51
N LEU A 470 0.38 -14.31 -14.99
CA LEU A 470 -0.67 -13.52 -15.62
C LEU A 470 -0.34 -12.01 -15.62
N THR A 471 0.25 -11.51 -14.53
CA THR A 471 0.68 -10.12 -14.39
C THR A 471 1.83 -9.80 -15.33
N ALA A 472 2.84 -10.67 -15.41
CA ALA A 472 3.94 -10.56 -16.35
C ALA A 472 3.44 -10.57 -17.80
N ALA A 473 2.49 -11.46 -18.13
CA ALA A 473 1.87 -11.49 -19.45
C ALA A 473 1.12 -10.18 -19.77
N ARG A 474 0.34 -9.64 -18.82
CA ARG A 474 -0.32 -8.33 -18.99
C ARG A 474 0.67 -7.20 -19.16
N GLY A 475 1.73 -7.17 -18.35
CA GLY A 475 2.81 -6.19 -18.45
C GLY A 475 3.51 -6.25 -19.81
N ALA A 476 3.79 -7.45 -20.32
CA ALA A 476 4.37 -7.65 -21.65
C ALA A 476 3.44 -7.13 -22.76
N ILE A 477 2.13 -7.42 -22.67
CA ILE A 477 1.14 -6.91 -23.64
C ILE A 477 1.09 -5.38 -23.64
N ILE A 478 1.03 -4.75 -22.46
CA ILE A 478 1.03 -3.29 -22.32
C ILE A 478 2.34 -2.70 -22.86
N ALA A 479 3.48 -3.33 -22.56
CA ALA A 479 4.78 -2.88 -23.04
C ALA A 479 4.88 -2.94 -24.57
N LEU A 480 4.41 -4.03 -25.18
CA LEU A 480 4.35 -4.19 -26.63
C LEU A 480 3.41 -3.16 -27.28
N ALA A 481 2.23 -2.92 -26.69
CA ALA A 481 1.29 -1.91 -27.18
C ALA A 481 1.87 -0.48 -27.08
N GLY A 482 2.54 -0.16 -25.97
CA GLY A 482 3.20 1.13 -25.78
C GLY A 482 4.39 1.34 -26.72
N ALA A 483 5.23 0.33 -26.89
CA ALA A 483 6.33 0.36 -27.88
C ALA A 483 5.79 0.55 -29.30
N HIS A 484 4.66 -0.08 -29.63
CA HIS A 484 3.99 0.08 -30.91
C HIS A 484 3.51 1.52 -31.13
N LEU A 485 2.84 2.13 -30.15
CA LEU A 485 2.41 3.54 -30.22
C LEU A 485 3.60 4.49 -30.41
N ILE A 486 4.70 4.27 -29.69
CA ILE A 486 5.92 5.08 -29.85
C ILE A 486 6.49 4.90 -31.26
N ALA A 487 6.57 3.67 -31.77
CA ALA A 487 7.05 3.41 -33.13
C ALA A 487 6.18 4.12 -34.17
N MET A 488 4.85 4.12 -34.01
CA MET A 488 3.94 4.87 -34.87
C MET A 488 4.18 6.38 -34.81
N MET A 489 4.38 6.94 -33.61
CA MET A 489 4.68 8.36 -33.42
C MET A 489 6.02 8.76 -34.02
N VAL A 490 7.08 7.96 -33.79
CA VAL A 490 8.41 8.20 -34.36
C VAL A 490 8.37 8.10 -35.88
N ASN A 491 7.67 7.11 -36.43
CA ASN A 491 7.47 6.97 -37.86
C ASN A 491 6.72 8.18 -38.43
N GLY A 492 5.61 8.60 -37.81
CA GLY A 492 4.84 9.77 -38.25
C GLY A 492 5.65 11.07 -38.16
N TRP A 493 6.39 11.28 -37.07
CA TRP A 493 7.28 12.42 -36.90
C TRP A 493 8.42 12.43 -37.91
N TRP A 494 9.05 11.26 -38.14
CA TRP A 494 10.09 11.06 -39.15
C TRP A 494 9.56 11.41 -40.54
N TRP A 495 8.39 10.89 -40.92
CA TRP A 495 7.76 11.21 -42.20
C TRP A 495 7.44 12.69 -42.34
N ALA A 496 6.97 13.37 -41.29
CA ALA A 496 6.72 14.80 -41.35
C ALA A 496 8.02 15.61 -41.56
N HIS A 497 9.05 15.36 -40.76
CA HIS A 497 10.25 16.20 -40.75
C HIS A 497 11.27 15.82 -41.82
N VAL A 498 11.47 14.53 -42.07
CA VAL A 498 12.40 14.08 -43.11
C VAL A 498 11.83 14.40 -44.48
N ARG A 499 10.52 14.30 -44.70
CA ARG A 499 9.93 14.77 -45.96
C ARG A 499 10.26 16.25 -46.22
N ASP A 500 10.09 17.11 -45.23
CA ASP A 500 10.35 18.55 -45.39
C ASP A 500 11.85 18.86 -45.63
N VAL A 501 12.75 18.22 -44.88
CA VAL A 501 14.21 18.37 -45.06
C VAL A 501 14.68 17.79 -46.40
N THR A 502 14.10 16.66 -46.82
CA THR A 502 14.53 15.97 -48.04
C THR A 502 13.96 16.65 -49.30
N LEU A 503 12.77 17.26 -49.21
CA LEU A 503 12.21 18.11 -50.27
C LEU A 503 13.05 19.39 -50.51
N ALA A 504 13.78 19.86 -49.50
CA ALA A 504 14.71 20.98 -49.62
C ALA A 504 16.04 20.61 -50.33
N LEU A 505 16.31 19.31 -50.57
CA LEU A 505 17.52 18.82 -51.24
C LEU A 505 17.20 18.33 -52.66
N PRO A 506 17.51 19.11 -53.72
CA PRO A 506 17.10 18.81 -55.10
C PRO A 506 17.54 17.44 -55.62
N LYS A 507 18.68 16.92 -55.13
CA LYS A 507 19.25 15.63 -55.54
C LYS A 507 18.49 14.41 -55.01
N LEU A 508 17.67 14.57 -53.97
CA LEU A 508 16.90 13.48 -53.36
C LEU A 508 15.44 13.45 -53.81
N LYS A 509 15.00 14.45 -54.59
CA LYS A 509 13.65 14.56 -55.13
C LYS A 509 13.14 13.31 -55.89
N PRO A 510 13.97 12.60 -56.70
CA PRO A 510 13.52 11.37 -57.38
C PRO A 510 13.23 10.21 -56.42
N VAL A 511 13.97 10.13 -55.30
CA VAL A 511 13.78 9.09 -54.27
C VAL A 511 12.47 9.33 -53.51
N ILE A 512 12.11 10.59 -53.25
CA ILE A 512 10.84 10.94 -52.60
C ILE A 512 9.65 10.70 -53.55
N GLN A 513 9.78 11.09 -54.82
CA GLN A 513 8.73 10.86 -55.82
C GLN A 513 8.43 9.37 -56.02
N TRP A 514 9.39 8.49 -55.74
CA TRP A 514 9.18 7.04 -55.72
C TRP A 514 8.32 6.57 -54.54
N PHE A 515 8.42 7.20 -53.37
CA PHE A 515 7.56 6.92 -52.22
C PHE A 515 6.14 7.47 -52.39
N ASP A 516 5.97 8.58 -53.10
CA ASP A 516 4.66 9.13 -53.50
C ASP A 516 4.03 8.38 -54.69
N HIS A 517 4.81 7.53 -55.38
CA HIS A 517 4.31 6.66 -56.44
C HIS A 517 3.36 5.61 -55.84
N PRO A 518 2.27 5.20 -56.53
CA PRO A 518 1.32 4.20 -56.03
C PRO A 518 1.95 2.86 -55.61
N LEU A 519 3.15 2.53 -56.11
CA LEU A 519 3.93 1.36 -55.69
C LEU A 519 4.59 1.54 -54.30
N GLY A 520 5.10 2.73 -53.98
CA GLY A 520 5.63 3.07 -52.65
C GLY A 520 4.52 3.14 -51.59
N LEU A 521 3.37 3.72 -51.97
CA LEU A 521 2.13 3.66 -51.19
C LEU A 521 1.66 2.22 -50.95
N GLY A 522 1.74 1.37 -51.98
CA GLY A 522 1.44 -0.06 -51.88
C GLY A 522 2.32 -0.80 -50.89
N LEU A 523 3.64 -0.55 -50.89
CA LEU A 523 4.58 -1.17 -49.93
C LEU A 523 4.37 -0.68 -48.49
N ASN A 524 4.05 0.60 -48.30
CA ASN A 524 3.74 1.14 -46.98
C ASN A 524 2.39 0.58 -46.46
N LEU A 525 1.39 0.47 -47.33
CA LEU A 525 0.12 -0.18 -47.01
C LEU A 525 0.30 -1.67 -46.69
N GLN A 526 1.12 -2.39 -47.45
CA GLN A 526 1.47 -3.79 -47.18
C GLN A 526 2.21 -3.96 -45.85
N ALA A 527 3.15 -3.06 -45.52
CA ALA A 527 3.80 -3.05 -44.23
C ALA A 527 2.78 -2.79 -43.10
N GLN A 528 1.90 -1.81 -43.25
CA GLN A 528 0.84 -1.52 -42.28
C GLN A 528 -0.13 -2.70 -42.10
N VAL A 529 -0.53 -3.37 -43.18
CA VAL A 529 -1.37 -4.57 -43.14
C VAL A 529 -0.64 -5.73 -42.47
N LEU A 530 0.62 -5.98 -42.80
CA LEU A 530 1.43 -7.02 -42.15
C LEU A 530 1.58 -6.73 -40.65
N TRP A 531 1.79 -5.47 -40.27
CA TRP A 531 1.85 -5.06 -38.87
C TRP A 531 0.51 -5.18 -38.14
N LEU A 532 -0.61 -4.84 -38.77
CA LEU A 532 -1.96 -5.06 -38.24
C LEU A 532 -2.25 -6.56 -38.05
N LEU A 533 -1.80 -7.41 -38.96
CA LEU A 533 -1.92 -8.86 -38.84
C LEU A 533 -1.07 -9.40 -37.68
N VAL A 534 0.14 -8.90 -37.49
CA VAL A 534 0.99 -9.25 -36.33
C VAL A 534 0.33 -8.79 -35.02
N ALA A 535 -0.23 -7.59 -34.98
CA ALA A 535 -0.95 -7.10 -33.81
C ALA A 535 -2.21 -7.94 -33.51
N ALA A 536 -3.02 -8.24 -34.53
CA ALA A 536 -4.21 -9.08 -34.40
C ALA A 536 -3.85 -10.50 -33.94
N LEU A 537 -2.78 -11.09 -34.48
CA LEU A 537 -2.27 -12.40 -34.07
C LEU A 537 -1.79 -12.36 -32.61
N THR A 538 -1.07 -11.32 -32.21
CA THR A 538 -0.60 -11.13 -30.83
C THR A 538 -1.78 -11.05 -29.85
N VAL A 539 -2.83 -10.29 -30.20
CA VAL A 539 -4.07 -10.20 -29.41
C VAL A 539 -4.79 -11.55 -29.37
N ALA A 540 -4.90 -12.27 -30.48
CA ALA A 540 -5.54 -13.58 -30.55
C ALA A 540 -4.80 -14.64 -29.70
N VAL A 541 -3.47 -14.64 -29.75
CA VAL A 541 -2.63 -15.49 -28.90
C VAL A 541 -2.82 -15.14 -27.43
N ALA A 542 -2.81 -13.84 -27.08
CA ALA A 542 -3.05 -13.39 -25.71
C ALA A 542 -4.43 -13.80 -25.18
N ILE A 543 -5.50 -13.66 -25.98
CA ILE A 543 -6.86 -14.10 -25.63
C ILE A 543 -6.91 -15.61 -25.44
N SER A 544 -6.27 -16.38 -26.33
CA SER A 544 -6.23 -17.85 -26.25
C SER A 544 -5.48 -18.31 -25.00
N LEU A 545 -4.35 -17.68 -24.69
CA LEU A 545 -3.57 -17.94 -23.48
C LEU A 545 -4.39 -17.60 -22.22
N TYR A 546 -5.06 -16.45 -22.21
CA TYR A 546 -5.95 -16.05 -21.12
C TYR A 546 -7.07 -17.06 -20.88
N ARG A 547 -7.75 -17.51 -21.95
CA ARG A 547 -8.80 -18.53 -21.87
C ARG A 547 -8.26 -19.84 -21.31
N ALA A 548 -7.12 -20.32 -21.80
CA ALA A 548 -6.48 -21.55 -21.31
C ALA A 548 -6.13 -21.45 -19.81
N ILE A 549 -5.55 -20.33 -19.37
CA ILE A 549 -5.21 -20.09 -17.96
C ILE A 549 -6.47 -20.02 -17.09
N SER A 550 -7.53 -19.34 -17.56
CA SER A 550 -8.79 -19.23 -16.82
C SER A 550 -9.51 -20.58 -16.68
N GLY A 551 -9.51 -21.40 -17.74
CA GLY A 551 -10.07 -22.75 -17.70
C GLY A 551 -9.30 -23.67 -16.75
N LEU A 552 -7.96 -23.58 -16.77
CA LEU A 552 -7.13 -24.33 -15.82
C LEU A 552 -7.42 -23.92 -14.37
N ARG A 553 -7.60 -22.62 -14.09
CA ARG A 553 -7.96 -22.13 -12.77
C ARG A 553 -9.31 -22.70 -12.31
N GLN A 554 -10.32 -22.67 -13.17
CA GLN A 554 -11.65 -23.21 -12.86
C GLN A 554 -11.58 -24.71 -12.51
N VAL A 555 -10.85 -25.51 -13.29
CA VAL A 555 -10.64 -26.95 -13.02
C VAL A 555 -9.93 -27.18 -11.68
N LEU A 556 -8.94 -26.36 -11.34
CA LEU A 556 -8.24 -26.46 -10.06
C LEU A 556 -9.14 -26.08 -8.88
N ASP A 557 -9.94 -25.02 -9.01
CA ASP A 557 -10.90 -24.61 -8.00
C ASP A 557 -12.00 -25.66 -7.80
N ASP A 558 -12.48 -26.28 -8.88
CA ASP A 558 -13.47 -27.37 -8.83
C ASP A 558 -12.91 -28.62 -8.15
N ARG A 559 -11.66 -28.99 -8.43
CA ARG A 559 -10.98 -30.08 -7.72
C ARG A 559 -10.78 -29.77 -6.24
N ALA A 560 -10.38 -28.55 -5.91
CA ALA A 560 -10.21 -28.12 -4.52
C ALA A 560 -11.55 -28.07 -3.75
N ARG A 561 -12.65 -27.78 -4.44
CA ARG A 561 -14.02 -27.88 -3.88
C ARG A 561 -14.42 -29.33 -3.68
N ALA A 562 -14.23 -30.20 -4.68
CA ALA A 562 -14.55 -31.62 -4.59
C ALA A 562 -13.81 -32.32 -3.44
N ALA A 563 -12.53 -32.01 -3.25
CA ALA A 563 -11.71 -32.56 -2.15
C ALA A 563 -12.18 -32.14 -0.74
N ARG A 564 -12.95 -31.04 -0.61
CA ARG A 564 -13.53 -30.62 0.69
C ARG A 564 -14.86 -31.30 0.98
N VAL A 565 -15.59 -31.71 -0.05
CA VAL A 565 -16.92 -32.32 0.09
C VAL A 565 -16.80 -33.82 0.41
N ASN A 566 -15.68 -34.46 0.09
CA ASN A 566 -15.44 -35.86 0.43
C ASN A 566 -14.02 -36.06 0.98
N PRO A 567 -13.82 -35.97 2.31
CA PRO A 567 -12.52 -36.13 2.95
C PRO A 567 -12.09 -37.59 3.16
N LEU A 568 -12.82 -38.56 2.58
CA LEU A 568 -12.57 -40.00 2.70
C LEU A 568 -11.59 -40.51 1.65
#